data_AF-A0A952L1B4-F1
#
_entry.id   AF-A0A952L1B4-F1
#
_cell.length_a   1.000
_cell.length_b   1.000
_cell.length_c   1.000
_cell.angle_alpha   90.00
_cell.angle_beta   90.00
_cell.angle_gamma   90.00
#
_symmetry.space_group_name_H-M   'P 1'
#
loop_
_entity.id
_entity.type
_entity.pdbx_description
1 polymer ?
#
loop_
_entity_poly.entity_id
_entity_poly.type
_entity_poly.pdbx_seq_one_letter_code
_entity_poly.pdbx_strand_id
1 'polypeptide(L)'
;LIIWGLLAGALWAVANTLTVFAIRDVGLATAFPLWNTNSLIGLLWGWLLFREMRGAGARTTGKVLLGTLAIIAAAIMLGFSTLHDTGASPHAARGLAAAAGASLMWGTMYVPYRKAYLSGMSPLSFVTIFTLGELGTMLTLTWCFDGGPNSSAMQLLHHRQVLFWLFLGGFVWVIGDLFQQYATKYLGISRGIPLSNTNQLWGLAWGALVFGELAAADTLRMGLVVGGSLLMILGALAISTAAAGADEMSSRDAALQRECDRYGLGYGDALRAQNGDGAKGSGKRRWWDWAIVAVAVSLFVWLGADAVVPPLAMHREWVAVLGVILLATLAAGCWALWTRTRFN
;
A
#
# COMPACT_ATOMS: atom_id res chain seq x y z
N LEU A 1 -12.12 17.84 5.59
CA LEU A 1 -11.64 16.43 5.67
C LEU A 1 -11.47 15.79 4.29
N ILE A 2 -12.44 15.95 3.37
CA ILE A 2 -12.40 15.39 1.99
C ILE A 2 -11.11 15.73 1.23
N ILE A 3 -10.63 16.97 1.36
CA ILE A 3 -9.40 17.42 0.68
C ILE A 3 -8.17 16.57 1.01
N TRP A 4 -8.09 15.99 2.22
CA TRP A 4 -6.96 15.13 2.59
C TRP A 4 -7.00 13.81 1.82
N GLY A 5 -8.18 13.21 1.64
CA GLY A 5 -8.34 12.02 0.81
C GLY A 5 -7.99 12.28 -0.65
N LEU A 6 -8.52 13.38 -1.22
CA LEU A 6 -8.22 13.76 -2.61
C LEU A 6 -6.73 14.01 -2.83
N LEU A 7 -6.08 14.73 -1.91
CA LEU A 7 -4.64 15.00 -1.98
C LEU A 7 -3.82 13.71 -1.88
N ALA A 8 -4.21 12.78 -0.99
CA ALA A 8 -3.53 11.49 -0.88
C ALA A 8 -3.62 10.69 -2.19
N GLY A 9 -4.81 10.64 -2.80
CA GLY A 9 -5.02 10.00 -4.10
C GLY A 9 -4.18 10.63 -5.21
N ALA A 10 -4.11 11.97 -5.23
CA ALA A 10 -3.30 12.69 -6.20
C ALA A 10 -1.79 12.42 -6.03
N LEU A 11 -1.27 12.46 -4.79
CA LEU A 11 0.13 12.14 -4.50
C LEU A 11 0.47 10.70 -4.91
N TRP A 12 -0.45 9.76 -4.65
CA TRP A 12 -0.28 8.36 -5.04
C TRP A 12 -0.21 8.19 -6.57
N ALA A 13 -1.11 8.82 -7.32
CA ALA A 13 -1.14 8.75 -8.78
C ALA A 13 0.14 9.32 -9.40
N VAL A 14 0.61 10.47 -8.90
CA VAL A 14 1.87 11.08 -9.35
C VAL A 14 3.06 10.17 -9.00
N ALA A 15 3.11 9.60 -7.80
CA ALA A 15 4.17 8.69 -7.40
C ALA A 15 4.27 7.46 -8.32
N ASN A 16 3.14 6.81 -8.62
CA ASN A 16 3.10 5.67 -9.54
C ASN A 16 3.61 6.07 -10.92
N THR A 17 3.17 7.21 -11.44
CA THR A 17 3.64 7.73 -12.73
C THR A 17 5.16 7.95 -12.74
N LEU A 18 5.72 8.49 -11.66
CA LEU A 18 7.17 8.67 -11.50
C LEU A 18 7.93 7.33 -11.45
N THR A 19 7.35 6.28 -10.84
CA THR A 19 8.00 4.95 -10.86
C THR A 19 8.11 4.38 -12.27
N VAL A 20 7.11 4.58 -13.13
CA VAL A 20 7.16 4.13 -14.53
C VAL A 20 8.33 4.80 -15.26
N PHE A 21 8.48 6.12 -15.10
CA PHE A 21 9.61 6.85 -15.68
C PHE A 21 10.96 6.44 -15.07
N ALA A 22 11.01 6.18 -13.77
CA ALA A 22 12.22 5.72 -13.12
C ALA A 22 12.68 4.36 -13.66
N ILE A 23 11.76 3.39 -13.75
CA ILE A 23 12.07 2.06 -14.30
C ILE A 23 12.55 2.18 -15.75
N ARG A 24 11.87 3.00 -16.57
CA ARG A 24 12.25 3.24 -17.96
C ARG A 24 13.66 3.83 -18.10
N ASP A 25 14.01 4.79 -17.24
CA ASP A 25 15.21 5.61 -17.42
C ASP A 25 16.45 5.10 -16.67
N VAL A 26 16.31 4.39 -15.54
CA VAL A 26 17.44 3.80 -14.75
C VAL A 26 17.35 2.29 -14.50
N GLY A 27 16.27 1.65 -14.99
CA GLY A 27 16.01 0.24 -14.74
C GLY A 27 15.45 -0.03 -13.35
N LEU A 28 14.86 -1.22 -13.19
CA LEU A 28 14.28 -1.69 -11.93
C LEU A 28 15.34 -1.75 -10.82
N ALA A 29 16.55 -2.17 -11.15
CA ALA A 29 17.67 -2.35 -10.22
C ALA A 29 18.00 -1.08 -9.41
N THR A 30 17.98 0.07 -10.08
CA THR A 30 18.33 1.35 -9.48
C THR A 30 17.11 2.04 -8.88
N ALA A 31 15.97 1.97 -9.58
CA ALA A 31 14.77 2.67 -9.16
C ALA A 31 14.12 2.03 -7.91
N PHE A 32 14.13 0.69 -7.85
CA PHE A 32 13.45 -0.05 -6.80
C PHE A 32 13.99 0.23 -5.39
N PRO A 33 15.30 0.20 -5.13
CA PRO A 33 15.85 0.58 -3.84
C PRO A 33 15.45 2.00 -3.43
N LEU A 34 15.45 2.91 -4.40
CA LEU A 34 15.28 4.34 -4.12
C LEU A 34 13.84 4.67 -3.75
N TRP A 35 12.82 4.13 -4.42
CA TRP A 35 11.44 4.40 -4.01
C TRP A 35 11.01 3.66 -2.74
N ASN A 36 11.63 2.54 -2.39
CA ASN A 36 11.34 1.81 -1.14
C ASN A 36 11.80 2.58 0.12
N THR A 37 12.59 3.64 -0.04
CA THR A 37 12.88 4.59 1.04
C THR A 37 11.66 5.40 1.49
N ASN A 38 10.50 5.25 0.82
CA ASN A 38 9.24 5.90 1.18
C ASN A 38 8.85 5.68 2.65
N SER A 39 9.17 4.51 3.21
CA SER A 39 8.91 4.16 4.61
C SER A 39 9.71 5.02 5.57
N LEU A 40 10.93 5.45 5.22
CA LEU A 40 11.72 6.38 6.04
C LEU A 40 11.11 7.78 6.02
N ILE A 41 10.62 8.21 4.86
CA ILE A 41 9.95 9.50 4.72
C ILE A 41 8.63 9.49 5.52
N GLY A 42 7.85 8.40 5.41
CA GLY A 42 6.66 8.18 6.23
C GLY A 42 6.97 8.18 7.73
N LEU A 43 8.01 7.47 8.15
CA LEU A 43 8.48 7.44 9.54
C LEU A 43 8.89 8.83 10.04
N LEU A 44 9.65 9.58 9.23
CA LEU A 44 10.06 10.95 9.52
C LEU A 44 8.84 11.85 9.75
N TRP A 45 7.83 11.77 8.88
CA TRP A 45 6.59 12.53 9.04
C TRP A 45 5.77 12.09 10.24
N GLY A 46 5.67 10.78 10.50
CA GLY A 46 5.05 10.21 11.70
C GLY A 46 5.65 10.78 12.98
N TRP A 47 6.98 10.80 13.05
CA TRP A 47 7.73 11.33 14.18
C TRP A 47 7.62 12.86 14.31
N LEU A 48 7.80 13.62 13.22
CA LEU A 48 7.86 15.07 13.23
C LEU A 48 6.48 15.72 13.40
N LEU A 49 5.49 15.33 12.59
CA LEU A 49 4.19 15.99 12.51
C LEU A 49 3.19 15.41 13.51
N PHE A 50 3.16 14.09 13.63
CA PHE A 50 2.18 13.38 14.48
C PHE A 50 2.73 13.04 15.86
N ARG A 51 4.01 13.34 16.12
CA ARG A 51 4.68 13.07 17.39
C ARG A 51 4.58 11.59 17.78
N GLU A 52 4.49 10.70 16.79
CA GLU A 52 4.54 9.26 16.99
C GLU A 52 5.89 8.89 17.63
N MET A 53 5.87 7.94 18.56
CA MET A 53 7.04 7.54 19.36
C MET A 53 7.63 8.63 20.28
N ARG A 54 7.01 9.82 20.45
CA ARG A 54 7.42 10.74 21.52
C ARG A 54 7.09 10.14 22.88
N GLY A 55 8.09 10.03 23.74
CA GLY A 55 7.98 9.32 25.02
C GLY A 55 8.09 7.79 24.89
N ALA A 56 8.25 7.24 23.68
CA ALA A 56 8.59 5.83 23.53
C ALA A 56 10.00 5.60 24.09
N GLY A 57 10.14 4.61 24.98
CA GLY A 57 11.44 4.24 25.54
C GLY A 57 12.44 3.93 24.43
N ALA A 58 13.72 4.22 24.66
CA ALA A 58 14.80 4.08 23.66
C ALA A 58 14.82 2.70 22.99
N ARG A 59 14.42 1.64 23.72
CA ARG A 59 14.28 0.27 23.20
C ARG A 59 13.19 0.16 22.12
N THR A 60 12.03 0.80 22.30
CA THR A 60 10.93 0.77 21.32
C THR A 60 11.30 1.56 20.07
N THR A 61 11.87 2.75 20.24
CA THR A 61 12.36 3.57 19.11
C THR A 61 13.46 2.85 18.33
N GLY A 62 14.41 2.22 19.02
CA GLY A 62 15.46 1.41 18.41
C GLY A 62 14.90 0.23 17.61
N LYS A 63 13.90 -0.49 18.14
CA LYS A 63 13.21 -1.57 17.41
C LYS A 63 12.53 -1.09 16.14
N VAL A 64 11.81 0.04 16.18
CA VAL A 64 11.10 0.58 15.01
C VAL A 64 12.09 1.05 13.95
N LEU A 65 13.14 1.79 14.34
CA LEU A 65 14.16 2.26 13.41
C LEU A 65 14.93 1.10 12.78
N LEU A 66 15.46 0.19 13.60
CA LEU A 66 16.22 -0.97 13.13
C LEU A 66 15.35 -1.88 12.27
N GLY A 67 14.10 -2.11 12.68
CA GLY A 67 13.15 -2.91 11.92
C GLY A 67 12.81 -2.28 10.56
N THR A 68 12.62 -0.96 10.50
CA THR A 68 12.35 -0.24 9.25
C THR A 68 13.55 -0.32 8.31
N LEU A 69 14.76 -0.11 8.83
CA LEU A 69 16.00 -0.23 8.05
C LEU A 69 16.21 -1.66 7.56
N ALA A 70 15.93 -2.67 8.38
CA ALA A 70 16.00 -4.07 7.99
C ALA A 70 15.01 -4.42 6.87
N ILE A 71 13.76 -3.93 6.97
CA ILE A 71 12.73 -4.12 5.93
C ILE A 71 13.15 -3.47 4.61
N ILE A 72 13.71 -2.26 4.65
CA ILE A 72 14.20 -1.57 3.44
C ILE A 72 15.39 -2.31 2.84
N ALA A 73 16.39 -2.67 3.65
CA ALA A 73 17.54 -3.43 3.19
C ALA A 73 17.12 -4.78 2.58
N ALA A 74 16.16 -5.47 3.22
CA ALA A 74 15.59 -6.69 2.71
C ALA A 74 14.85 -6.48 1.39
N ALA A 75 13.99 -5.46 1.28
CA ALA A 75 13.32 -5.13 0.03
C ALA A 75 14.35 -4.92 -1.09
N ILE A 76 15.39 -4.14 -0.81
CA ILE A 76 16.50 -3.89 -1.74
C ILE A 76 17.15 -5.20 -2.20
N MET A 77 17.54 -6.08 -1.27
CA MET A 77 18.14 -7.38 -1.58
C MET A 77 17.24 -8.26 -2.44
N LEU A 78 15.94 -8.33 -2.10
CA LEU A 78 14.95 -9.10 -2.84
C LEU A 78 14.73 -8.52 -4.24
N GLY A 79 14.65 -7.20 -4.37
CA GLY A 79 14.55 -6.51 -5.65
C GLY A 79 15.75 -6.78 -6.56
N PHE A 80 16.97 -6.86 -6.00
CA PHE A 80 18.16 -7.25 -6.76
C PHE A 80 18.14 -8.71 -7.20
N SER A 81 17.47 -9.60 -6.47
CA SER A 81 17.44 -11.03 -6.80
C SER A 81 16.59 -11.37 -8.03
N THR A 82 15.63 -10.51 -8.37
CA THR A 82 14.69 -10.70 -9.49
C THR A 82 15.14 -10.00 -10.78
N LEU A 83 16.36 -9.45 -10.82
CA LEU A 83 16.85 -8.69 -11.97
C LEU A 83 17.39 -9.58 -13.08
N HIS A 84 17.12 -9.16 -14.31
CA HIS A 84 17.83 -9.57 -15.52
C HIS A 84 18.59 -8.33 -16.02
N ASP A 85 19.89 -8.46 -16.32
CA ASP A 85 20.77 -7.34 -16.64
C ASP A 85 20.20 -6.43 -17.73
N THR A 86 19.97 -5.15 -17.40
CA THR A 86 19.68 -4.09 -18.37
C THR A 86 20.80 -3.06 -18.31
N GLY A 87 21.50 -2.87 -19.42
CA GLY A 87 22.64 -1.97 -19.55
C GLY A 87 22.35 -0.52 -19.13
N ALA A 88 23.42 0.23 -18.86
CA ALA A 88 23.35 1.61 -18.40
C ALA A 88 22.62 2.51 -19.42
N SER A 89 21.61 3.24 -18.95
CA SER A 89 20.81 4.16 -19.75
C SER A 89 21.38 5.59 -19.73
N PRO A 90 21.38 6.30 -20.88
CA PRO A 90 21.85 7.69 -20.98
C PRO A 90 21.02 8.72 -20.19
N HIS A 91 19.86 8.34 -19.64
CA HIS A 91 18.96 9.24 -18.89
C HIS A 91 18.99 9.03 -17.37
N ALA A 92 20.10 8.50 -16.83
CA ALA A 92 20.17 8.05 -15.44
C ALA A 92 19.78 9.11 -14.39
N ALA A 93 20.18 10.37 -14.58
CA ALA A 93 19.84 11.44 -13.65
C ALA A 93 18.32 11.69 -13.56
N ARG A 94 17.59 11.58 -14.68
CA ARG A 94 16.13 11.75 -14.70
C ARG A 94 15.42 10.60 -14.03
N GLY A 95 15.85 9.36 -14.28
CA GLY A 95 15.27 8.19 -13.62
C GLY A 95 15.54 8.17 -12.11
N LEU A 96 16.73 8.61 -11.67
CA LEU A 96 17.05 8.75 -10.26
C LEU A 96 16.18 9.82 -9.59
N ALA A 97 16.04 10.99 -10.23
CA ALA A 97 15.16 12.04 -9.76
C ALA A 97 13.70 11.58 -9.70
N ALA A 98 13.24 10.81 -10.67
CA ALA A 98 11.90 10.24 -10.70
C ALA A 98 11.68 9.23 -9.56
N ALA A 99 12.62 8.33 -9.29
CA ALA A 99 12.50 7.39 -8.18
C ALA A 99 12.58 8.07 -6.80
N ALA A 100 13.44 9.09 -6.64
CA ALA A 100 13.46 9.91 -5.43
C ALA A 100 12.14 10.68 -5.25
N GLY A 101 11.61 11.25 -6.34
CA GLY A 101 10.31 11.91 -6.36
C GLY A 101 9.17 10.97 -5.98
N ALA A 102 9.16 9.74 -6.54
CA ALA A 102 8.18 8.72 -6.18
C ALA A 102 8.24 8.37 -4.69
N SER A 103 9.46 8.17 -4.15
CA SER A 103 9.68 7.93 -2.71
C SER A 103 9.07 9.05 -1.86
N LEU A 104 9.36 10.31 -2.23
CA LEU A 104 8.89 11.48 -1.51
C LEU A 104 7.37 11.62 -1.57
N MET A 105 6.76 11.41 -2.73
CA MET A 105 5.31 11.50 -2.91
C MET A 105 4.58 10.41 -2.12
N TRP A 106 5.01 9.14 -2.21
CA TRP A 106 4.44 8.05 -1.42
C TRP A 106 4.65 8.23 0.08
N GLY A 107 5.85 8.62 0.50
CA GLY A 107 6.13 8.89 1.92
C GLY A 107 5.30 10.04 2.47
N THR A 108 5.08 11.09 1.67
CA THR A 108 4.30 12.27 2.06
C THR A 108 2.79 12.01 2.05
N MET A 109 2.30 11.13 1.18
CA MET A 109 0.89 10.69 1.14
C MET A 109 0.40 10.10 2.47
N TYR A 110 1.30 9.58 3.31
CA TYR A 110 0.91 9.10 4.64
C TYR A 110 0.52 10.22 5.62
N VAL A 111 0.89 11.47 5.35
CA VAL A 111 0.47 12.64 6.14
C VAL A 111 -1.05 12.86 6.04
N PRO A 112 -1.66 13.02 4.86
CA PRO A 112 -3.11 13.11 4.75
C PRO A 112 -3.83 11.87 5.28
N TYR A 113 -3.26 10.66 5.14
CA TYR A 113 -3.81 9.43 5.74
C TYR A 113 -4.03 9.61 7.23
N ARG A 114 -2.94 9.88 7.96
CA ARG A 114 -2.97 9.95 9.42
C ARG A 114 -3.83 11.10 9.91
N LYS A 115 -3.78 12.23 9.20
CA LYS A 115 -4.63 13.39 9.53
C LYS A 115 -6.12 13.09 9.38
N ALA A 116 -6.52 12.41 8.30
CA ALA A 116 -7.91 12.03 8.11
C ALA A 116 -8.39 11.05 9.20
N TYR A 117 -7.55 10.08 9.59
CA TYR A 117 -7.90 9.13 10.65
C TYR A 117 -7.95 9.75 12.04
N LEU A 118 -7.04 10.69 12.37
CA LEU A 118 -7.13 11.45 13.62
C LEU A 118 -8.43 12.26 13.72
N SER A 119 -9.00 12.65 12.58
CA SER A 119 -10.31 13.31 12.53
C SER A 119 -11.50 12.34 12.60
N GLY A 120 -11.26 11.06 12.89
CA GLY A 120 -12.31 10.03 13.06
C GLY A 120 -12.86 9.46 11.74
N MET A 121 -12.24 9.74 10.58
CA MET A 121 -12.68 9.18 9.31
C MET A 121 -12.48 7.66 9.28
N SER A 122 -13.47 6.91 8.81
CA SER A 122 -13.32 5.46 8.58
C SER A 122 -12.38 5.22 7.38
N PRO A 123 -11.54 4.16 7.40
CA PRO A 123 -10.70 3.80 6.25
C PRO A 123 -11.51 3.58 4.96
N LEU A 124 -12.72 3.00 5.06
CA LEU A 124 -13.59 2.82 3.90
C LEU A 124 -14.01 4.15 3.25
N SER A 125 -14.41 5.14 4.06
CA SER A 125 -14.71 6.49 3.56
C SER A 125 -13.48 7.16 2.97
N PHE A 126 -12.32 6.95 3.59
CA PHE A 126 -11.06 7.51 3.11
C PHE A 126 -10.67 6.92 1.75
N VAL A 127 -10.63 5.59 1.59
CA VAL A 127 -10.38 4.90 0.30
C VAL A 127 -11.29 5.46 -0.78
N THR A 128 -12.59 5.62 -0.48
CA THR A 128 -13.56 6.11 -1.48
C THR A 128 -13.18 7.48 -2.01
N ILE A 129 -12.81 8.41 -1.13
CA ILE A 129 -12.39 9.77 -1.52
C ILE A 129 -11.01 9.75 -2.18
N PHE A 130 -10.11 8.90 -1.68
CA PHE A 130 -8.78 8.67 -2.23
C PHE A 130 -8.87 8.24 -3.70
N THR A 131 -9.75 7.30 -4.05
CA THR A 131 -9.96 6.83 -5.42
C THR A 131 -10.44 7.95 -6.34
N LEU A 132 -11.24 8.90 -5.85
CA LEU A 132 -11.64 10.07 -6.66
C LEU A 132 -10.44 10.99 -6.96
N GLY A 133 -9.55 11.19 -5.99
CA GLY A 133 -8.32 11.95 -6.18
C GLY A 133 -7.34 11.27 -7.14
N GLU A 134 -7.20 9.96 -7.00
CA GLU A 134 -6.42 9.11 -7.91
C GLU A 134 -6.96 9.18 -9.34
N LEU A 135 -8.25 8.90 -9.53
CA LEU A 135 -8.90 8.90 -10.84
C LEU A 135 -8.80 10.28 -11.52
N GLY A 136 -9.11 11.36 -10.80
CA GLY A 136 -9.02 12.71 -11.34
C GLY A 136 -7.60 13.09 -11.75
N THR A 137 -6.60 12.67 -10.96
CA THR A 137 -5.19 12.94 -11.26
C THR A 137 -4.71 12.11 -12.44
N MET A 138 -5.03 10.82 -12.49
CA MET A 138 -4.68 9.95 -13.62
C MET A 138 -5.31 10.44 -14.93
N LEU A 139 -6.59 10.81 -14.90
CA LEU A 139 -7.25 11.41 -16.07
C LEU A 139 -6.55 12.69 -16.54
N THR A 140 -6.16 13.56 -15.60
CA THR A 140 -5.42 14.80 -15.91
C THR A 140 -4.05 14.49 -16.52
N LEU A 141 -3.32 13.51 -15.95
CA LEU A 141 -2.00 13.11 -16.46
C LEU A 141 -2.11 12.49 -17.87
N THR A 142 -3.04 11.57 -18.08
CA THR A 142 -3.32 10.99 -19.41
C THR A 142 -3.71 12.09 -20.41
N TRP A 143 -4.54 13.05 -19.97
CA TRP A 143 -4.96 14.14 -20.84
C TRP A 143 -3.81 15.06 -21.26
N CYS A 144 -2.97 15.45 -20.31
CA CYS A 144 -1.88 16.39 -20.52
C CYS A 144 -0.64 15.77 -21.17
N PHE A 145 -0.35 14.49 -20.89
CA PHE A 145 0.93 13.87 -21.25
C PHE A 145 0.82 12.67 -22.21
N ASP A 146 -0.33 12.02 -22.34
CA ASP A 146 -0.52 10.84 -23.21
C ASP A 146 -1.42 11.14 -24.43
N GLY A 147 -1.57 12.41 -24.81
CA GLY A 147 -2.28 12.80 -26.04
C GLY A 147 -3.82 12.85 -25.93
N GLY A 148 -4.37 12.94 -24.71
CA GLY A 148 -5.78 13.24 -24.49
C GLY A 148 -6.73 12.17 -25.04
N PRO A 149 -7.68 12.54 -25.92
CA PRO A 149 -8.67 11.60 -26.45
C PRO A 149 -8.06 10.47 -27.31
N ASN A 150 -6.84 10.64 -27.82
CA ASN A 150 -6.13 9.64 -28.62
C ASN A 150 -5.14 8.79 -27.80
N SER A 151 -5.21 8.87 -26.46
CA SER A 151 -4.26 8.22 -25.57
C SER A 151 -4.25 6.70 -25.71
N SER A 152 -3.07 6.13 -25.45
CA SER A 152 -2.84 4.68 -25.48
C SER A 152 -3.74 3.94 -24.48
N ALA A 153 -4.01 4.58 -23.33
CA ALA A 153 -4.95 4.08 -22.32
C ALA A 153 -6.40 3.97 -22.84
N MET A 154 -6.86 4.96 -23.63
CA MET A 154 -8.22 4.96 -24.19
C MET A 154 -8.37 3.95 -25.33
N GLN A 155 -7.28 3.68 -26.07
CA GLN A 155 -7.23 2.61 -27.05
C GLN A 155 -7.30 1.22 -26.38
N LEU A 156 -6.69 1.06 -25.20
CA LEU A 156 -6.72 -0.20 -24.43
C LEU A 156 -8.14 -0.65 -24.04
N LEU A 157 -9.09 0.29 -23.90
CA LEU A 157 -10.50 -0.02 -23.63
C LEU A 157 -11.15 -0.88 -24.73
N HIS A 158 -10.58 -0.90 -25.93
CA HIS A 158 -11.06 -1.74 -27.02
C HIS A 158 -10.56 -3.20 -26.91
N HIS A 159 -9.56 -3.47 -26.06
CA HIS A 159 -8.97 -4.80 -25.86
C HIS A 159 -9.53 -5.50 -24.61
N ARG A 160 -10.81 -5.91 -24.68
CA ARG A 160 -11.56 -6.55 -23.58
C ARG A 160 -10.84 -7.72 -22.90
N GLN A 161 -10.10 -8.50 -23.69
CA GLN A 161 -9.38 -9.69 -23.23
C GLN A 161 -8.32 -9.39 -22.15
N VAL A 162 -7.73 -8.20 -22.18
CA VAL A 162 -6.70 -7.77 -21.21
C VAL A 162 -7.32 -7.00 -20.03
N LEU A 163 -8.46 -6.31 -20.27
CA LEU A 163 -9.14 -5.52 -19.26
C LEU A 163 -9.53 -6.36 -18.04
N PHE A 164 -9.99 -7.60 -18.21
CA PHE A 164 -10.32 -8.47 -17.09
C PHE A 164 -9.14 -8.62 -16.10
N TRP A 165 -7.95 -8.91 -16.61
CA TRP A 165 -6.76 -9.12 -15.78
C TRP A 165 -6.30 -7.82 -15.10
N LEU A 166 -6.41 -6.68 -15.79
CA LEU A 166 -6.13 -5.36 -15.21
C LEU A 166 -7.11 -5.02 -14.08
N PHE A 167 -8.41 -5.27 -14.29
CA PHE A 167 -9.44 -5.06 -13.27
C PHE A 167 -9.27 -6.00 -12.08
N LEU A 168 -8.92 -7.27 -12.32
CA LEU A 168 -8.64 -8.23 -11.26
C LEU A 168 -7.44 -7.80 -10.41
N GLY A 169 -6.35 -7.35 -11.06
CA GLY A 169 -5.18 -6.80 -10.38
C GLY A 169 -5.54 -5.58 -9.52
N GLY A 170 -6.30 -4.63 -10.08
CA GLY A 170 -6.80 -3.47 -9.35
C GLY A 170 -7.69 -3.84 -8.15
N PHE A 171 -8.55 -4.84 -8.29
CA PHE A 171 -9.41 -5.31 -7.21
C PHE A 171 -8.63 -5.90 -6.04
N VAL A 172 -7.67 -6.79 -6.32
CA VAL A 172 -6.78 -7.35 -5.29
C VAL A 172 -5.96 -6.25 -4.62
N TRP A 173 -5.49 -5.27 -5.40
CA TRP A 173 -4.77 -4.12 -4.89
C TRP A 173 -5.61 -3.26 -3.94
N VAL A 174 -6.86 -2.93 -4.27
CA VAL A 174 -7.75 -2.15 -3.39
C VAL A 174 -7.98 -2.85 -2.05
N ILE A 175 -8.14 -4.18 -2.05
CA ILE A 175 -8.28 -4.96 -0.81
C ILE A 175 -6.99 -4.85 0.03
N GLY A 176 -5.83 -5.01 -0.60
CA GLY A 176 -4.53 -4.85 0.06
C GLY A 176 -4.33 -3.45 0.64
N ASP A 177 -4.64 -2.40 -0.13
CA ASP A 177 -4.56 -1.01 0.32
C ASP A 177 -5.52 -0.75 1.49
N LEU A 178 -6.73 -1.31 1.48
CA LEU A 178 -7.65 -1.20 2.61
C LEU A 178 -7.04 -1.79 3.90
N PHE A 179 -6.40 -2.96 3.84
CA PHE A 179 -5.68 -3.51 5.00
C PHE A 179 -4.50 -2.64 5.44
N GLN A 180 -3.75 -2.08 4.49
CA GLN A 180 -2.67 -1.13 4.79
C GLN A 180 -3.21 0.13 5.48
N GLN A 181 -4.38 0.63 5.07
CA GLN A 181 -5.05 1.75 5.70
C GLN A 181 -5.50 1.43 7.13
N TYR A 182 -6.09 0.26 7.36
CA TYR A 182 -6.42 -0.20 8.71
C TYR A 182 -5.16 -0.35 9.59
N ALA A 183 -4.08 -0.92 9.05
CA ALA A 183 -2.80 -1.00 9.75
C ALA A 183 -2.29 0.40 10.14
N THR A 184 -2.37 1.37 9.24
CA THR A 184 -1.96 2.76 9.50
C THR A 184 -2.87 3.46 10.52
N LYS A 185 -4.19 3.20 10.49
CA LYS A 185 -5.15 3.73 11.46
C LYS A 185 -4.81 3.25 12.87
N TYR A 186 -4.63 1.93 13.06
CA TYR A 186 -4.48 1.34 14.39
C TYR A 186 -3.03 1.29 14.91
N LEU A 187 -2.03 1.06 14.04
CA LEU A 187 -0.62 0.95 14.43
C LEU A 187 0.16 2.26 14.25
N GLY A 188 -0.40 3.24 13.53
CA GLY A 188 0.28 4.48 13.15
C GLY A 188 1.14 4.32 11.90
N ILE A 189 1.64 5.45 11.36
CA ILE A 189 2.48 5.44 10.16
C ILE A 189 3.79 4.69 10.43
N SER A 190 4.37 4.95 11.59
CA SER A 190 5.71 4.48 11.97
C SER A 190 5.84 2.95 12.04
N ARG A 191 4.74 2.24 12.31
CA ARG A 191 4.72 0.77 12.41
C ARG A 191 3.95 0.12 11.27
N GLY A 192 2.81 0.69 10.89
CA GLY A 192 1.91 0.12 9.88
C GLY A 192 2.52 0.07 8.49
N ILE A 193 3.17 1.16 8.05
CA ILE A 193 3.73 1.24 6.69
C ILE A 193 4.94 0.32 6.48
N PRO A 194 5.95 0.29 7.37
CA PRO A 194 7.04 -0.67 7.19
C PRO A 194 6.52 -2.12 7.19
N LEU A 195 5.54 -2.45 8.03
CA LEU A 195 4.93 -3.78 8.03
C LEU A 195 4.21 -4.11 6.71
N SER A 196 3.54 -3.15 6.06
CA SER A 196 2.89 -3.40 4.76
C SER A 196 3.89 -3.60 3.63
N ASN A 197 5.10 -3.01 3.72
CA ASN A 197 6.20 -3.26 2.78
C ASN A 197 6.76 -4.70 2.83
N THR A 198 6.31 -5.54 3.77
CA THR A 198 6.60 -6.98 3.73
C THR A 198 5.88 -7.70 2.58
N ASN A 199 4.95 -7.03 1.88
CA ASN A 199 4.31 -7.51 0.66
C ASN A 199 5.31 -7.98 -0.42
N GLN A 200 6.56 -7.49 -0.39
CA GLN A 200 7.63 -7.91 -1.29
C GLN A 200 7.97 -9.40 -1.16
N LEU A 201 7.82 -9.99 0.04
CA LEU A 201 7.95 -11.44 0.23
C LEU A 201 6.90 -12.20 -0.55
N TRP A 202 5.70 -11.64 -0.64
CA TRP A 202 4.61 -12.24 -1.38
C TRP A 202 4.83 -12.11 -2.89
N GLY A 203 5.23 -10.92 -3.36
CA GLY A 203 5.64 -10.74 -4.75
C GLY A 203 6.73 -11.73 -5.17
N LEU A 204 7.76 -11.90 -4.33
CA LEU A 204 8.82 -12.89 -4.54
C LEU A 204 8.28 -14.32 -4.54
N ALA A 205 7.39 -14.69 -3.63
CA ALA A 205 6.82 -16.03 -3.59
C ALA A 205 6.07 -16.37 -4.89
N TRP A 206 5.29 -15.43 -5.44
CA TRP A 206 4.64 -15.59 -6.74
C TRP A 206 5.66 -15.70 -7.87
N GLY A 207 6.65 -14.79 -7.95
CA GLY A 207 7.74 -14.84 -8.94
C GLY A 207 8.53 -16.15 -8.93
N ALA A 208 8.99 -16.54 -7.75
CA ALA A 208 9.82 -17.72 -7.53
C ALA A 208 9.08 -19.04 -7.76
N LEU A 209 7.89 -19.21 -7.16
CA LEU A 209 7.22 -20.50 -7.09
C LEU A 209 6.25 -20.72 -8.25
N VAL A 210 5.54 -19.68 -8.68
CA VAL A 210 4.53 -19.81 -9.75
C VAL A 210 5.17 -19.67 -11.12
N PHE A 211 6.01 -18.66 -11.31
CA PHE A 211 6.68 -18.40 -12.59
C PHE A 211 8.03 -19.10 -12.73
N GLY A 212 8.56 -19.66 -11.63
CA GLY A 212 9.83 -20.38 -11.67
C GLY A 212 11.03 -19.47 -11.96
N GLU A 213 10.93 -18.16 -11.70
CA GLU A 213 11.97 -17.17 -12.03
C GLU A 213 13.32 -17.46 -11.35
N LEU A 214 13.30 -18.23 -10.26
CA LEU A 214 14.49 -18.64 -9.51
C LEU A 214 14.98 -20.06 -9.83
N ALA A 215 14.34 -20.79 -10.75
CA ALA A 215 14.70 -22.18 -11.05
C ALA A 215 16.14 -22.32 -11.62
N ALA A 216 16.64 -21.27 -12.28
CA ALA A 216 18.00 -21.18 -12.81
C ALA A 216 18.85 -20.10 -12.09
N ALA A 217 18.49 -19.75 -10.84
CA ALA A 217 19.20 -18.74 -10.08
C ALA A 217 20.56 -19.24 -9.57
N ASP A 218 21.61 -18.42 -9.75
CA ASP A 218 22.94 -18.71 -9.18
C ASP A 218 22.92 -18.62 -7.65
N THR A 219 23.93 -19.24 -7.03
CA THR A 219 24.10 -19.25 -5.55
C THR A 219 24.03 -17.86 -4.93
N LEU A 220 24.54 -16.83 -5.61
CA LEU A 220 24.45 -15.44 -5.15
C LEU A 220 23.00 -14.93 -5.12
N ARG A 221 22.23 -15.18 -6.18
CA ARG A 221 20.81 -14.77 -6.26
C ARG A 221 19.97 -15.50 -5.22
N MET A 222 20.22 -16.79 -5.04
CA MET A 222 19.59 -17.58 -3.96
C MET A 222 19.95 -17.05 -2.57
N GLY A 223 21.22 -16.65 -2.36
CA GLY A 223 21.68 -16.01 -1.13
C GLY A 223 20.98 -14.67 -0.84
N LEU A 224 20.75 -13.85 -1.87
CA LEU A 224 19.99 -12.60 -1.75
C LEU A 224 18.52 -12.85 -1.39
N VAL A 225 17.90 -13.87 -1.99
CA VAL A 225 16.51 -14.27 -1.70
C VAL A 225 16.37 -14.73 -0.24
N VAL A 226 17.20 -15.67 0.19
CA VAL A 226 17.14 -16.22 1.54
C VAL A 226 17.52 -15.16 2.57
N GLY A 227 18.63 -14.46 2.37
CA GLY A 227 19.11 -13.40 3.26
C GLY A 227 18.11 -12.24 3.36
N GLY A 228 17.58 -11.77 2.23
CA GLY A 228 16.56 -10.73 2.19
C GLY A 228 15.27 -11.16 2.87
N SER A 229 14.81 -12.40 2.64
CA SER A 229 13.60 -12.92 3.27
C SER A 229 13.72 -13.02 4.79
N LEU A 230 14.84 -13.56 5.28
CA LEU A 230 15.11 -13.65 6.73
C LEU A 230 15.22 -12.26 7.36
N LEU A 231 15.94 -11.33 6.71
CA LEU A 231 16.09 -9.96 7.19
C LEU A 231 14.74 -9.22 7.26
N MET A 232 13.86 -9.44 6.26
CA MET A 232 12.51 -8.89 6.25
C MET A 232 11.68 -9.39 7.44
N ILE A 233 11.72 -10.71 7.70
CA ILE A 233 11.00 -11.34 8.81
C ILE A 233 11.52 -10.79 10.15
N LEU A 234 12.83 -10.69 10.34
CA LEU A 234 13.42 -10.12 11.54
C LEU A 234 13.03 -8.65 11.73
N GLY A 235 13.00 -7.87 10.65
CA GLY A 235 12.54 -6.48 10.68
C GLY A 235 11.07 -6.36 11.09
N ALA A 236 10.20 -7.19 10.51
CA ALA A 236 8.78 -7.26 10.86
C ALA A 236 8.54 -7.70 12.31
N LEU A 237 9.32 -8.65 12.82
CA LEU A 237 9.29 -9.09 14.22
C LEU A 237 9.77 -7.98 15.18
N ALA A 238 10.80 -7.22 14.79
CA ALA A 238 11.26 -6.08 15.59
C ALA A 238 10.16 -5.02 15.74
N ILE A 239 9.47 -4.67 14.65
CA ILE A 239 8.39 -3.68 14.66
C ILE A 239 7.15 -4.20 15.39
N SER A 240 6.72 -5.44 15.14
CA SER A 240 5.53 -6.02 15.79
C SER A 240 5.67 -6.17 17.30
N THR A 241 6.89 -6.39 17.81
CA THR A 241 7.18 -6.44 19.25
C THR A 241 7.50 -5.06 19.87
N ALA A 242 7.41 -3.98 19.10
CA ALA A 242 7.62 -2.61 19.56
C ALA A 242 6.29 -1.99 20.06
N ALA A 243 5.74 -2.55 21.14
CA ALA A 243 4.49 -2.06 21.75
C ALA A 243 4.61 -0.59 22.18
N ALA A 244 3.53 0.16 21.98
CA ALA A 244 3.44 1.56 22.42
C ALA A 244 3.37 1.63 23.95
N GLY A 245 4.24 2.45 24.56
CA GLY A 245 4.24 2.69 26.00
C GLY A 245 3.16 3.67 26.45
N ALA A 246 2.96 3.81 27.76
CA ALA A 246 1.97 4.73 28.35
C ALA A 246 2.17 6.19 27.91
N ASP A 247 3.41 6.64 27.82
CA ASP A 247 3.76 8.00 27.39
C ASP A 247 3.49 8.25 25.90
N GLU A 248 3.60 7.21 25.07
CA GLU A 248 3.25 7.30 23.65
C GLU A 248 1.73 7.41 23.47
N MET A 249 0.96 6.68 24.29
CA MET A 249 -0.50 6.76 24.30
C MET A 249 -0.99 8.15 24.73
N SER A 250 -0.39 8.75 25.76
CA SER A 250 -0.77 10.10 26.22
C SER A 250 -0.44 11.18 25.16
N SER A 251 0.70 11.07 24.49
CA SER A 251 1.08 11.95 23.37
C SER A 251 0.09 11.86 22.20
N ARG A 252 -0.37 10.63 21.89
CA ARG A 252 -1.39 10.36 20.87
C ARG A 252 -2.73 10.97 21.24
N ASP A 253 -3.17 10.79 22.48
CA ASP A 253 -4.45 11.31 22.97
C ASP A 253 -4.46 12.85 22.95
N ALA A 254 -3.35 13.49 23.34
CA ALA A 254 -3.18 14.93 23.20
C ALA A 254 -3.21 15.40 21.73
N ALA A 255 -2.71 14.60 20.78
CA ALA A 255 -2.80 14.92 19.36
C ALA A 255 -4.23 14.80 18.83
N LEU A 256 -4.96 13.77 19.26
CA LEU A 256 -6.36 13.59 18.93
C LEU A 256 -7.20 14.76 19.45
N GLN A 257 -6.98 15.18 20.70
CA GLN A 257 -7.70 16.31 21.30
C GLN A 257 -7.48 17.61 20.51
N ARG A 258 -6.25 17.92 20.10
CA ARG A 258 -5.96 19.11 19.29
C ARG A 258 -6.71 19.13 17.96
N GLU A 259 -6.81 17.99 17.28
CA GLU A 259 -7.54 17.91 16.01
C GLU A 259 -9.06 17.98 16.25
N CYS A 260 -9.55 17.45 17.36
CA CYS A 260 -10.94 17.60 17.77
C CYS A 260 -11.30 19.07 18.01
N ASP A 261 -10.48 19.79 18.77
CA ASP A 261 -10.66 21.23 19.02
C ASP A 261 -10.60 22.04 17.72
N ARG A 262 -9.69 21.67 16.81
CA ARG A 262 -9.51 22.36 15.52
C ARG A 262 -10.71 22.21 14.58
N TYR A 263 -11.31 21.03 14.54
CA TYR A 263 -12.40 20.70 13.61
C TYR A 263 -13.78 20.71 14.27
N GLY A 264 -13.87 21.05 15.56
CA GLY A 264 -15.12 21.02 16.32
C GLY A 264 -15.70 19.61 16.47
N LEU A 265 -14.84 18.59 16.57
CA LEU A 265 -15.24 17.18 16.68
C LEU A 265 -15.38 16.79 18.16
N GLY A 266 -16.31 15.87 18.45
CA GLY A 266 -16.43 15.28 19.79
C GLY A 266 -15.24 14.36 20.10
N TYR A 267 -14.42 14.71 21.10
CA TYR A 267 -13.26 13.91 21.49
C TYR A 267 -13.62 12.45 21.80
N GLY A 268 -14.71 12.22 22.53
CA GLY A 268 -15.18 10.87 22.85
C GLY A 268 -15.57 10.05 21.62
N ASP A 269 -16.09 10.71 20.57
CA ASP A 269 -16.46 10.04 19.31
C ASP A 269 -15.21 9.70 18.49
N ALA A 270 -14.25 10.63 18.42
CA ALA A 270 -12.99 10.43 17.72
C ALA A 270 -12.13 9.35 18.41
N LEU A 271 -12.12 9.31 19.75
CA LEU A 271 -11.41 8.29 20.53
C LEU A 271 -12.02 6.90 20.34
N ARG A 272 -13.36 6.79 20.35
CA ARG A 272 -14.05 5.54 20.00
C ARG A 272 -13.75 5.09 18.58
N ALA A 273 -13.78 6.01 17.61
CA ALA A 273 -13.44 5.71 16.22
C ALA A 273 -11.98 5.22 16.05
N GLN A 274 -11.04 5.75 16.85
CA GLN A 274 -9.64 5.32 16.87
C GLN A 274 -9.46 3.94 17.50
N ASN A 275 -10.22 3.62 18.55
CA ASN A 275 -10.20 2.30 19.19
C ASN A 275 -10.96 1.22 18.41
N GLY A 276 -11.71 1.61 17.37
CA GLY A 276 -12.56 0.70 16.60
C GLY A 276 -13.99 0.55 17.15
N ASP A 277 -14.32 1.27 18.22
CA ASP A 277 -15.66 1.31 18.85
C ASP A 277 -16.59 2.34 18.19
N GLY A 278 -16.36 2.64 16.90
CA GLY A 278 -17.12 3.65 16.15
C GLY A 278 -18.64 3.42 16.22
N ALA A 279 -19.42 4.50 16.15
CA ALA A 279 -20.87 4.48 16.33
C ALA A 279 -21.55 3.32 15.57
N LYS A 280 -22.36 2.55 16.30
CA LYS A 280 -23.18 1.47 15.72
C LYS A 280 -24.02 2.07 14.58
N GLY A 281 -23.69 1.73 13.34
CA GLY A 281 -24.57 2.02 12.20
C GLY A 281 -25.89 1.29 12.44
N SER A 282 -26.90 2.02 12.89
CA SER A 282 -28.25 1.50 13.18
C SER A 282 -29.12 1.38 11.92
N GLY A 283 -28.59 1.70 10.74
CA GLY A 283 -29.34 1.70 9.49
C GLY A 283 -29.36 0.34 8.82
N LYS A 284 -30.55 -0.12 8.42
CA LYS A 284 -30.70 -1.19 7.43
C LYS A 284 -29.88 -0.82 6.18
N ARG A 285 -29.16 -1.80 5.60
CA ARG A 285 -28.45 -1.62 4.32
C ARG A 285 -29.40 -1.05 3.29
N ARG A 286 -29.00 0.02 2.62
CA ARG A 286 -29.85 0.67 1.63
C ARG A 286 -29.90 -0.20 0.38
N TRP A 287 -30.98 -0.12 -0.38
CA TRP A 287 -31.11 -0.93 -1.60
C TRP A 287 -30.03 -0.60 -2.64
N TRP A 288 -29.57 0.66 -2.69
CA TRP A 288 -28.48 1.08 -3.57
C TRP A 288 -27.15 0.38 -3.22
N ASP A 289 -26.95 -0.03 -1.96
CA ASP A 289 -25.75 -0.80 -1.57
C ASP A 289 -25.72 -2.15 -2.31
N TRP A 290 -26.88 -2.80 -2.42
CA TRP A 290 -27.03 -4.04 -3.19
C TRP A 290 -26.91 -3.79 -4.70
N ALA A 291 -27.43 -2.66 -5.19
CA ALA A 291 -27.27 -2.28 -6.60
C ALA A 291 -25.80 -2.04 -6.97
N ILE A 292 -25.01 -1.38 -6.12
CA ILE A 292 -23.57 -1.16 -6.33
C ILE A 292 -22.84 -2.51 -6.42
N VAL A 293 -23.12 -3.43 -5.49
CA VAL A 293 -22.53 -4.77 -5.51
C VAL A 293 -22.94 -5.53 -6.77
N ALA A 294 -24.22 -5.49 -7.15
CA ALA A 294 -24.72 -6.15 -8.35
C ALA A 294 -24.05 -5.62 -9.62
N VAL A 295 -23.87 -4.29 -9.74
CA VAL A 295 -23.16 -3.67 -10.86
C VAL A 295 -21.70 -4.10 -10.90
N ALA A 296 -21.01 -4.07 -9.75
CA ALA A 296 -19.61 -4.51 -9.67
C ALA A 296 -19.44 -5.97 -10.08
N VAL A 297 -20.29 -6.87 -9.56
CA VAL A 297 -20.27 -8.30 -9.92
C VAL A 297 -20.60 -8.49 -11.40
N SER A 298 -21.61 -7.80 -11.91
CA SER A 298 -22.00 -7.90 -13.33
C SER A 298 -20.86 -7.46 -14.25
N LEU A 299 -20.13 -6.40 -13.87
CA LEU A 299 -18.97 -5.92 -14.63
C LEU A 299 -17.83 -6.94 -14.64
N PHE A 300 -17.54 -7.58 -13.50
CA PHE A 300 -16.54 -8.67 -13.44
C PHE A 300 -16.94 -9.89 -14.28
N VAL A 301 -18.21 -10.31 -14.21
CA VAL A 301 -18.72 -11.42 -15.02
C VAL A 301 -18.66 -11.07 -16.51
N TRP A 302 -19.05 -9.86 -16.87
CA TRP A 302 -19.03 -9.38 -18.25
C TRP A 302 -17.61 -9.33 -18.83
N LEU A 303 -16.64 -8.78 -18.09
CA LEU A 303 -15.23 -8.76 -18.52
C LEU A 303 -14.62 -10.18 -18.54
N GLY A 304 -14.99 -11.02 -17.58
CA GLY A 304 -14.49 -12.39 -17.45
C GLY A 304 -14.97 -13.33 -18.55
N ALA A 305 -16.16 -13.10 -19.12
CA ALA A 305 -16.71 -13.92 -20.19
C ALA A 305 -15.83 -13.94 -21.46
N ASP A 306 -15.18 -12.81 -21.76
CA ASP A 306 -14.30 -12.65 -22.92
C ASP A 306 -12.81 -12.75 -22.55
N ALA A 307 -12.48 -13.10 -21.29
CA ALA A 307 -11.11 -13.10 -20.80
C ALA A 307 -10.30 -14.27 -21.37
N VAL A 308 -9.19 -13.97 -22.01
CA VAL A 308 -8.23 -14.98 -22.48
C VAL A 308 -7.14 -15.11 -21.43
N VAL A 309 -6.90 -16.34 -20.97
CA VAL A 309 -5.76 -16.62 -20.08
C VAL A 309 -4.48 -16.44 -20.91
N PRO A 310 -3.58 -15.52 -20.53
CA PRO A 310 -2.31 -15.37 -21.23
C PRO A 310 -1.57 -16.71 -21.20
N PRO A 311 -0.94 -17.14 -22.31
CA PRO A 311 -0.18 -18.38 -22.37
C PRO A 311 1.13 -18.21 -21.58
N LEU A 312 1.03 -18.27 -20.26
CA LEU A 312 2.12 -18.17 -19.31
C LEU A 312 2.38 -19.56 -18.74
N ALA A 313 3.63 -20.00 -18.78
CA ALA A 313 4.05 -21.20 -18.07
C ALA A 313 3.94 -20.92 -16.57
N MET A 314 3.00 -21.57 -15.90
CA MET A 314 2.74 -21.41 -14.47
C MET A 314 2.65 -22.77 -13.79
N HIS A 315 3.28 -22.89 -12.62
CA HIS A 315 3.10 -24.04 -11.75
C HIS A 315 1.74 -23.95 -11.03
N ARG A 316 0.74 -24.68 -11.56
CA ARG A 316 -0.65 -24.65 -11.07
C ARG A 316 -0.80 -25.05 -9.60
N GLU A 317 0.06 -25.93 -9.11
CA GLU A 317 0.09 -26.34 -7.70
C GLU A 317 0.40 -25.16 -6.78
N TRP A 318 1.44 -24.38 -7.11
CA TRP A 318 1.81 -23.18 -6.34
C TRP A 318 0.77 -22.07 -6.45
N VAL A 319 0.12 -21.92 -7.61
CA VAL A 319 -1.02 -21.00 -7.76
C VAL A 319 -2.13 -21.37 -6.76
N ALA A 320 -2.47 -22.66 -6.65
CA ALA A 320 -3.49 -23.12 -5.72
C ALA A 320 -3.06 -22.90 -4.26
N VAL A 321 -1.82 -23.25 -3.89
CA VAL A 321 -1.30 -23.09 -2.52
C VAL A 321 -1.28 -21.61 -2.11
N LEU A 322 -0.66 -20.75 -2.90
CA LEU A 322 -0.60 -19.31 -2.59
C LEU A 322 -1.98 -18.66 -2.62
N GLY A 323 -2.86 -19.10 -3.52
CA GLY A 323 -4.27 -18.68 -3.57
C GLY A 323 -5.02 -19.03 -2.29
N VAL A 324 -4.88 -20.26 -1.78
CA VAL A 324 -5.49 -20.68 -0.51
C VAL A 324 -4.95 -19.87 0.66
N ILE A 325 -3.64 -19.63 0.73
CA ILE A 325 -3.04 -18.79 1.78
C ILE A 325 -3.60 -17.36 1.72
N LEU A 326 -3.72 -16.78 0.53
CA LEU A 326 -4.27 -15.44 0.34
C LEU A 326 -5.74 -15.37 0.77
N LEU A 327 -6.57 -16.33 0.40
CA LEU A 327 -7.98 -16.38 0.82
C LEU A 327 -8.12 -16.62 2.33
N ALA A 328 -7.29 -17.48 2.92
CA ALA A 328 -7.32 -17.75 4.36
C ALA A 328 -6.89 -16.52 5.17
N THR A 329 -5.83 -15.82 4.75
CA THR A 329 -5.36 -14.59 5.39
C THR A 329 -6.36 -13.44 5.24
N LEU A 330 -6.99 -13.30 4.06
CA LEU A 330 -8.09 -12.38 3.83
C LEU A 330 -9.26 -12.67 4.79
N ALA A 331 -9.73 -13.92 4.85
CA ALA A 331 -10.83 -14.32 5.71
C ALA A 331 -10.52 -14.07 7.20
N ALA A 332 -9.31 -14.43 7.65
CA ALA A 332 -8.87 -14.20 9.02
C ALA A 332 -8.77 -12.70 9.35
N GLY A 333 -8.20 -11.89 8.45
CA GLY A 333 -8.08 -10.45 8.60
C GLY A 333 -9.45 -9.76 8.64
N CYS A 334 -10.35 -10.11 7.71
CA CYS A 334 -11.73 -9.62 7.70
C CYS A 334 -12.49 -10.03 8.96
N TRP A 335 -12.32 -11.27 9.44
CA TRP A 335 -12.97 -11.74 10.66
C TRP A 335 -12.45 -11.00 11.90
N ALA A 336 -11.14 -10.79 12.01
CA ALA A 336 -10.53 -10.04 13.11
C ALA A 336 -10.98 -8.56 13.13
N LEU A 337 -11.02 -7.91 11.96
CA LEU A 337 -11.54 -6.55 11.84
C LEU A 337 -13.05 -6.50 12.12
N TRP A 338 -13.82 -7.46 11.61
CA TRP A 338 -15.26 -7.50 11.85
C TRP A 338 -15.61 -7.67 13.33
N THR A 339 -14.94 -8.60 14.02
CA THR A 339 -15.22 -8.90 15.43
C THR A 339 -14.84 -7.74 16.36
N ARG A 340 -13.76 -7.02 16.05
CA ARG A 340 -13.27 -5.92 16.90
C ARG A 340 -13.82 -4.55 16.52
N THR A 341 -14.02 -4.27 15.24
CA THR A 341 -14.30 -2.91 14.76
C THR A 341 -15.52 -2.82 13.85
N ARG A 342 -16.04 -3.96 13.37
CA ARG A 342 -17.14 -4.04 12.38
C ARG A 342 -16.89 -3.19 11.13
N PHE A 343 -15.61 -2.98 10.79
CA PHE A 343 -15.12 -2.10 9.72
C PHE A 343 -15.33 -0.59 9.94
N ASN A 344 -15.64 -0.13 11.16
CA ASN A 344 -15.78 1.29 11.48
C ASN A 344 -14.46 2.01 11.84
#